data_AF-A0A960A0A4-F1
#
_entry.id   AF-A0A960A0A4-F1
#
_cell.length_a   1.000
_cell.length_b   1.000
_cell.length_c   1.000
_cell.angle_alpha   90.00
_cell.angle_beta   90.00
_cell.angle_gamma   90.00
#
_symmetry.space_group_name_H-M   'P 1'
#
loop_
_entity.id
_entity.type
_entity.pdbx_description
1 polymer ?
#
loop_
_entity_poly.entity_id
_entity_poly.type
_entity_poly.pdbx_seq_one_letter_code
_entity_poly.pdbx_strand_id
1 'polypeptide(L)'
;MNWNFLWVALSELITPQTAAYALAALGLAVHFGYTGLLNFGQAGFMAVGGYAFAMCAVTFNQPFWVCILAAVLGSVLLALLLGVPTLRLRA
;
A
#
# COMPACT_ATOMS: atom_id res chain seq x y z
N MET A 1 0.50 24.95 26.25
CA MET A 1 0.97 24.10 25.14
C MET A 1 1.21 22.71 25.71
N ASN A 2 0.48 21.69 25.25
CA ASN A 2 0.75 20.31 25.68
C ASN A 2 2.06 19.85 25.05
N TRP A 3 3.17 19.88 25.80
CA TRP A 3 4.49 19.41 25.35
C TRP A 3 4.47 17.94 24.90
N ASN A 4 3.47 17.17 25.36
CA ASN A 4 3.22 15.79 24.95
C ASN A 4 2.88 15.66 23.45
N PHE A 5 2.25 16.67 22.84
CA PHE A 5 1.93 16.65 21.40
C PHE A 5 3.18 16.56 20.52
N LEU A 6 4.25 17.28 20.87
CA LEU A 6 5.50 17.26 20.13
C LEU A 6 6.16 15.88 20.19
N TRP A 7 6.11 15.22 21.35
CA TRP A 7 6.66 13.88 21.52
C TRP A 7 5.89 12.83 20.71
N VAL A 8 4.56 12.90 20.71
CA VAL A 8 3.72 12.02 19.89
C VAL A 8 3.97 12.25 18.40
N ALA A 9 4.03 13.50 17.95
CA ALA A 9 4.31 13.81 16.55
C ALA A 9 5.66 13.27 16.09
N LEU A 10 6.69 13.36 16.94
CA LEU A 10 8.02 12.79 16.66
C LEU A 10 8.00 11.26 16.60
N SER A 11 7.25 10.59 17.48
CA SER A 11 7.14 9.12 17.44
C SER A 11 6.42 8.61 16.20
N GLU A 12 5.42 9.34 15.71
CA GLU A 12 4.68 8.99 14.49
C GLU A 12 5.58 8.97 13.23
N LEU A 13 6.68 9.73 13.22
CA LEU A 13 7.61 9.78 12.08
C LEU A 13 8.28 8.42 11.79
N ILE A 14 8.50 7.60 12.82
CA ILE A 14 9.24 6.33 12.72
C ILE A 14 8.29 5.14 12.58
N THR A 15 6.97 5.38 12.60
CA THR A 15 6.00 4.30 12.49
C THR A 15 6.02 3.66 11.09
N PRO A 16 5.78 2.34 10.96
CA PRO A 16 5.68 1.67 9.67
C PRO A 16 4.61 2.27 8.75
N GLN A 17 3.55 2.84 9.33
CA GLN A 17 2.46 3.43 8.57
C GLN A 17 2.88 4.73 7.87
N THR A 18 3.67 5.57 8.55
CA THR A 18 4.29 6.76 7.93
C THR A 18 5.21 6.36 6.78
N ALA A 19 6.04 5.32 6.96
CA ALA A 19 6.89 4.81 5.89
C ALA A 19 6.07 4.31 4.69
N ALA A 20 4.96 3.60 4.92
CA ALA A 20 4.07 3.13 3.86
C ALA A 20 3.45 4.29 3.05
N TYR A 21 2.96 5.34 3.73
CA TYR A 21 2.42 6.52 3.05
C TYR A 21 3.52 7.33 2.34
N ALA A 22 4.71 7.45 2.92
CA ALA A 22 5.85 8.11 2.28
C ALA A 22 6.26 7.39 0.98
N LEU A 23 6.36 6.05 1.02
CA LEU A 23 6.63 5.25 -0.18
C LEU A 23 5.53 5.40 -1.23
N ALA A 24 4.28 5.45 -0.81
CA ALA A 24 3.16 5.67 -1.72
C ALA A 24 3.22 7.07 -2.37
N ALA A 25 3.46 8.12 -1.58
CA ALA A 25 3.61 9.47 -2.09
C ALA A 25 4.80 9.61 -3.05
N LEU A 26 5.94 8.99 -2.73
CA LEU A 26 7.11 8.96 -3.61
C LEU A 26 6.83 8.26 -4.93
N GLY A 27 6.19 7.08 -4.89
CA GLY A 27 5.81 6.36 -6.11
C GLY A 27 4.87 7.17 -7.00
N LEU A 28 3.92 7.88 -6.40
CA LEU A 28 3.02 8.79 -7.10
C LEU A 28 3.77 10.00 -7.68
N ALA A 29 4.67 10.60 -6.91
CA ALA A 29 5.49 11.73 -7.35
C ALA A 29 6.38 11.34 -8.53
N VAL A 30 6.92 10.12 -8.55
CA VAL A 30 7.69 9.60 -9.68
C VAL A 30 6.79 9.40 -10.90
N HIS A 31 5.66 8.70 -10.77
CA HIS A 31 4.75 8.47 -11.89
C HIS A 31 4.21 9.78 -12.45
N PHE A 32 3.55 10.58 -11.60
CA PHE A 32 2.87 11.79 -12.01
C PHE A 32 3.88 12.89 -12.37
N GLY A 33 4.97 13.02 -11.62
CA GLY A 33 5.98 14.05 -11.84
C GLY A 33 6.80 13.84 -13.11
N TYR A 34 7.17 12.60 -13.48
CA TYR A 34 7.95 12.34 -14.69
C TYR A 34 7.10 12.08 -15.93
N THR A 35 5.92 11.46 -15.80
CA THR A 35 5.09 11.07 -16.96
C THR A 35 3.86 11.95 -17.17
N GLY A 36 3.47 12.75 -16.18
CA GLY A 36 2.23 13.54 -16.20
C GLY A 36 0.95 12.70 -16.09
N LEU A 37 1.06 11.37 -15.95
CA LEU A 37 -0.07 10.45 -15.89
C LEU A 37 -0.33 10.00 -14.46
N LEU A 38 -1.59 10.14 -14.03
CA LEU A 38 -2.04 9.69 -12.73
C LEU A 38 -2.33 8.19 -12.76
N ASN A 39 -1.60 7.41 -11.96
CA ASN A 39 -1.79 5.96 -11.86
C ASN A 39 -2.69 5.59 -10.67
N PHE A 40 -4.00 5.44 -10.92
CA PHE A 40 -4.96 5.02 -9.89
C PHE A 40 -4.77 3.57 -9.41
N GLY A 41 -4.08 2.74 -10.19
CA GLY A 41 -3.75 1.37 -9.80
C GLY A 41 -2.90 1.34 -8.53
N GLN A 42 -2.02 2.32 -8.33
CA GLN A 42 -1.15 2.38 -7.17
C GLN A 42 -1.92 2.41 -5.83
N ALA A 43 -2.97 3.24 -5.75
CA ALA A 43 -3.82 3.29 -4.57
C ALA A 43 -4.60 1.98 -4.35
N GLY A 44 -5.08 1.36 -5.44
CA GLY A 44 -5.76 0.06 -5.38
C GLY A 44 -4.85 -1.06 -4.87
N PHE A 45 -3.62 -1.15 -5.38
CA PHE A 45 -2.64 -2.14 -4.93
C PHE A 45 -2.22 -1.93 -3.48
N MET A 46 -2.04 -0.67 -3.06
CA MET A 46 -1.74 -0.33 -1.66
C MET A 46 -2.89 -0.74 -0.73
N ALA A 47 -4.14 -0.46 -1.11
CA ALA A 47 -5.31 -0.79 -0.31
C ALA A 47 -5.46 -2.31 -0.12
N VAL A 48 -5.39 -3.08 -1.21
CA VAL A 48 -5.58 -4.53 -1.14
C VAL A 48 -4.43 -5.23 -0.43
N GLY A 49 -3.18 -4.88 -0.74
CA GLY A 49 -2.02 -5.47 -0.07
C GLY A 49 -1.98 -5.16 1.42
N GLY A 50 -2.21 -3.90 1.79
CA GLY A 50 -2.24 -3.46 3.19
C GLY A 50 -3.38 -4.10 3.99
N TYR A 51 -4.58 -4.17 3.41
CA TYR A 51 -5.72 -4.80 4.06
C TYR A 51 -5.53 -6.32 4.24
N ALA A 52 -5.01 -7.01 3.22
CA ALA A 52 -4.71 -8.44 3.31
C ALA A 52 -3.65 -8.73 4.40
N PHE A 53 -2.59 -7.90 4.48
CA PHE A 53 -1.61 -7.98 5.56
C PHE A 53 -2.26 -7.78 6.94
N ALA A 54 -3.03 -6.71 7.10
CA ALA A 54 -3.65 -6.34 8.37
C ALA A 54 -4.67 -7.38 8.85
N MET A 55 -5.51 -7.92 7.95
CA MET A 55 -6.43 -9.00 8.28
C MET A 55 -5.70 -10.27 8.72
N CYS A 56 -4.61 -10.64 8.03
CA CYS A 56 -3.81 -11.81 8.40
C CYS A 56 -3.15 -11.65 9.77
N ALA A 57 -2.64 -10.45 10.06
CA ALA A 57 -1.99 -10.15 11.33
C ALA A 57 -2.97 -10.01 12.50
N VAL A 58 -4.07 -9.28 12.32
CA VAL A 58 -5.00 -8.91 13.41
C VAL A 58 -6.07 -9.96 13.63
N THR A 59 -6.69 -10.47 12.56
CA THR A 59 -7.83 -11.39 12.66
C THR A 59 -7.37 -12.85 12.76
N PHE A 60 -6.39 -13.24 11.94
CA PHE A 60 -5.92 -14.63 11.87
C PHE A 60 -4.67 -14.91 12.72
N ASN A 61 -4.09 -13.88 13.33
CA ASN A 61 -2.91 -13.94 14.21
C ASN A 61 -1.76 -14.79 13.62
N GLN A 62 -1.52 -14.61 12.32
CA GLN A 62 -0.51 -15.35 11.59
C GLN A 62 0.87 -14.71 11.73
N PRO A 63 1.96 -15.49 11.56
CA PRO A 63 3.31 -14.94 11.62
C PRO A 63 3.56 -13.98 10.45
N PHE A 64 4.48 -13.03 10.67
CA PHE A 64 4.82 -11.95 9.73
C PHE A 64 4.99 -12.40 8.27
N TRP A 65 5.69 -13.51 8.04
CA TRP A 65 5.93 -14.04 6.70
C TRP A 65 4.65 -14.49 5.97
N VAL A 66 3.70 -15.07 6.71
CA VAL A 66 2.40 -15.47 6.16
C VAL A 66 1.57 -14.23 5.81
N CYS A 67 1.64 -13.18 6.63
CA CYS A 67 0.98 -11.90 6.36
C CYS A 67 1.53 -11.24 5.09
N ILE A 68 2.85 -11.27 4.86
CA ILE A 68 3.46 -10.81 3.61
C ILE A 68 2.93 -11.60 2.43
N LEU A 69 2.92 -12.94 2.55
CA LEU A 69 2.46 -13.80 1.46
C LEU A 69 0.99 -13.53 1.13
N ALA A 70 0.13 -13.32 2.13
CA ALA A 70 -1.27 -12.92 1.94
C ALA A 70 -1.39 -11.57 1.22
N ALA A 71 -0.56 -10.59 1.57
CA ALA A 71 -0.51 -9.29 0.90
C ALA A 71 -0.14 -9.42 -0.58
N VAL A 72 0.92 -10.18 -0.88
CA VAL A 72 1.38 -10.45 -2.26
C VAL A 72 0.30 -11.17 -3.06
N LEU A 73 -0.30 -12.22 -2.51
CA LEU A 73 -1.38 -12.94 -3.18
C LEU A 73 -2.59 -12.02 -3.45
N GLY A 74 -2.99 -11.19 -2.50
CA GLY A 74 -4.06 -10.22 -2.68
C GLY A 74 -3.76 -9.24 -3.82
N SER A 75 -2.53 -8.69 -3.86
CA SER A 75 -2.09 -7.81 -4.94
C SER A 75 -2.04 -8.51 -6.30
N VAL A 76 -1.55 -9.76 -6.36
CA VAL A 76 -1.51 -10.55 -7.60
C VAL A 76 -2.92 -10.82 -8.11
N LEU A 77 -3.86 -11.18 -7.24
CA LEU A 77 -5.25 -11.39 -7.63
C LEU A 77 -5.88 -10.11 -8.20
N LEU A 78 -5.64 -8.96 -7.58
CA LEU A 78 -6.09 -7.67 -8.13
C LEU A 78 -5.42 -7.34 -9.47
N ALA A 79 -4.12 -7.63 -9.61
CA ALA A 79 -3.38 -7.45 -10.86
C ALA A 79 -3.94 -8.33 -11.99
N LEU A 80 -4.32 -9.58 -11.70
CA LEU A 80 -4.92 -10.48 -12.68
C LEU A 80 -6.34 -10.01 -13.05
N LEU A 81 -7.15 -9.66 -12.05
CA LEU A 81 -8.53 -9.24 -12.24
C LEU A 81 -8.61 -7.98 -13.12
N LEU A 82 -7.72 -7.00 -12.90
CA LEU A 82 -7.66 -5.79 -13.72
C LEU A 82 -6.83 -5.98 -14.99
N GLY A 83 -5.70 -6.66 -14.92
CA GLY A 83 -4.75 -6.79 -16.03
C GLY A 83 -5.29 -7.60 -17.20
N VAL A 84 -5.98 -8.72 -16.95
CA VAL A 84 -6.55 -9.58 -18.01
C VAL A 84 -7.56 -8.83 -18.90
N PRO A 85 -8.58 -8.12 -18.38
CA PRO A 85 -9.48 -7.35 -19.23
C PRO A 85 -8.78 -6.16 -19.89
N THR A 86 -7.81 -5.53 -19.24
CA THR A 86 -7.07 -4.41 -19.82
C THR A 86 -6.24 -4.83 -21.05
N LEU A 87 -5.65 -6.03 -21.02
CA LEU A 87 -4.95 -6.62 -22.18
C LEU A 87 -5.91 -6.88 -23.35
N ARG A 88 -7.14 -7.28 -23.07
CA ARG A 88 -8.17 -7.54 -24.08
C ARG A 88 -8.73 -6.27 -24.72
N LEU A 89 -8.63 -5.12 -24.07
CA LEU A 89 -9.07 -3.82 -24.63
C LEU A 89 -8.10 -3.25 -25.66
N ARG A 90 -6.87 -3.79 -25.74
CA ARG A 90 -5.83 -3.34 -26.67
C ARG A 90 -5.71 -4.24 -27.91
N ALA A 91 -6.39 -5.38 -27.91
CA ALA A 91 -6.54 -6.28 -29.06
C ALA A 91 -7.81 -5.93 -29.83
#